data_AF-A0A2C9SUX9-F1
#
_entry.id   AF-A0A2C9SUX9-F1
#
_cell.length_a   1.000
_cell.length_b   1.000
_cell.length_c   1.000
_cell.angle_alpha   90.00
_cell.angle_beta   90.00
_cell.angle_gamma   90.00
#
_symmetry.space_group_name_H-M   'P 1'
#
loop_
_entity.id
_entity.type
_entity.pdbx_description
1 polymer ?
#
loop_
_entity_poly.entity_id
_entity_poly.type
_entity_poly.pdbx_seq_one_letter_code
_entity_poly.pdbx_strand_id
1 'polypeptide(L)' 'MLAAAGGYLASHPGADDVLTAAATQSPEDAKASVRSYFIGHPGELLDLQNIAGPLRDLRNQCGVAVSPGQLALLFEQVS' A
#
# COMPACT_ATOMS: atom_id res chain seq x y z
N MET A 1 0.48 8.89 7.44
CA MET A 1 0.12 8.02 6.29
C MET A 1 0.56 6.57 6.50
N LEU A 2 1.84 6.27 6.75
CA LEU A 2 2.25 4.89 7.09
C LEU A 2 1.58 4.36 8.37
N ALA A 3 1.40 5.21 9.39
CA ALA A 3 0.67 4.84 10.60
C ALA A 3 -0.82 4.51 10.35
N ALA A 4 -1.45 5.13 9.34
CA ALA A 4 -2.84 4.85 9.00
C ALA A 4 -2.98 3.53 8.24
N ALA A 5 -2.06 3.24 7.31
CA ALA A 5 -1.99 1.94 6.65
C ALA A 5 -1.67 0.82 7.65
N GLY A 6 -0.69 1.03 8.53
CA GLY A 6 -0.34 0.05 9.58
C GLY A 6 -1.49 -0.20 10.55
N GLY A 7 -2.20 0.85 11.00
CA GLY A 7 -3.39 0.69 11.84
C GLY A 7 -4.53 -0.03 11.14
N TYR A 8 -4.74 0.23 9.85
CA TYR A 8 -5.73 -0.48 9.05
C TYR A 8 -5.41 -1.97 8.96
N LEU A 9 -4.18 -2.33 8.59
CA LEU A 9 -3.74 -3.72 8.47
C LEU A 9 -3.81 -4.47 9.80
N ALA A 10 -3.47 -3.82 10.92
CA ALA A 10 -3.64 -4.41 12.26
C ALA A 10 -5.09 -4.77 12.60
N SER A 11 -6.08 -4.07 12.00
CA SER A 11 -7.51 -4.37 12.14
C SER A 11 -8.08 -5.28 11.04
N HIS A 12 -7.30 -5.59 9.99
CA HIS A 12 -7.67 -6.42 8.86
C HIS A 12 -6.61 -7.51 8.63
N PRO A 13 -6.57 -8.56 9.47
CA PRO A 13 -5.50 -9.56 9.45
C PRO A 13 -5.40 -10.30 8.12
N GLY A 14 -6.52 -10.52 7.40
CA GLY A 14 -6.48 -11.14 6.08
C GLY A 14 -5.74 -10.30 5.02
N ALA A 15 -5.91 -8.98 5.06
CA ALA A 15 -5.19 -8.08 4.16
C ALA A 15 -3.71 -8.00 4.53
N ASP A 16 -3.40 -7.97 5.84
CA ASP A 16 -2.03 -7.97 6.36
C ASP A 16 -1.27 -9.25 5.95
N ASP A 17 -1.90 -10.41 6.12
CA ASP A 17 -1.32 -11.71 5.75
C ASP A 17 -0.98 -11.77 4.26
N VAL A 18 -1.91 -11.35 3.39
CA VAL A 18 -1.69 -11.39 1.94
C VAL A 18 -0.59 -10.43 1.51
N LEU A 19 -0.57 -9.21 2.05
CA LEU A 19 0.46 -8.21 1.71
C LEU A 19 1.83 -8.60 2.26
N THR A 20 1.89 -9.19 3.45
CA THR A 20 3.13 -9.70 4.05
C THR A 20 3.68 -10.89 3.28
N ALA A 21 2.81 -11.85 2.92
CA ALA A 21 3.22 -12.99 2.09
C ALA A 21 3.74 -12.52 0.72
N ALA A 22 3.06 -11.56 0.09
CA ALA A 22 3.44 -11.00 -1.20
C ALA A 22 4.84 -10.38 -1.22
N ALA A 23 5.35 -9.88 -0.08
CA ALA A 23 6.70 -9.33 0.04
C ALA A 23 7.81 -10.37 -0.22
N THR A 24 7.52 -11.66 -0.08
CA THR A 24 8.46 -12.78 -0.30
C THR A 24 8.26 -13.51 -1.63
N GLN A 25 7.20 -13.17 -2.35
CA GLN A 25 6.81 -13.83 -3.60
C GLN A 25 7.54 -13.23 -4.82
N SER A 26 7.49 -13.96 -5.94
CA SER A 26 7.87 -13.38 -7.22
C SER A 26 6.92 -12.21 -7.55
N PRO A 27 7.37 -11.19 -8.33
CA PRO A 27 6.51 -10.05 -8.66
C PRO A 27 5.19 -10.42 -9.34
N GLU A 28 5.16 -11.52 -10.10
CA GLU A 28 3.96 -12.01 -10.78
C GLU A 28 3.00 -12.66 -9.77
N ASP A 29 3.52 -13.53 -8.91
CA ASP A 29 2.72 -14.21 -7.87
C ASP A 29 2.20 -13.23 -6.81
N ALA A 30 3.00 -12.24 -6.44
CA ALA A 30 2.59 -11.16 -5.53
C ALA A 30 1.38 -10.41 -6.09
N LYS A 31 1.44 -10.00 -7.37
CA LYS A 31 0.32 -9.33 -8.04
C LYS A 31 -0.92 -10.22 -8.10
N ALA A 32 -0.76 -11.49 -8.46
CA ALA A 32 -1.87 -12.43 -8.56
C ALA A 32 -2.53 -12.68 -7.19
N SER A 33 -1.74 -12.88 -6.13
CA SER A 33 -2.21 -13.11 -4.77
C SER A 33 -2.99 -11.90 -4.23
N VAL A 34 -2.39 -10.71 -4.31
CA VAL A 34 -3.02 -9.45 -3.88
C VAL A 34 -4.31 -9.19 -4.65
N ARG A 35 -4.29 -9.35 -5.99
CA ARG A 35 -5.48 -9.16 -6.82
C ARG A 35 -6.60 -10.13 -6.44
N SER A 36 -6.27 -11.41 -6.27
CA SER A 36 -7.28 -12.44 -5.95
C SER A 36 -7.95 -12.17 -4.61
N TYR A 37 -7.19 -11.73 -3.60
CA TYR A 37 -7.74 -11.35 -2.30
C TYR A 37 -8.71 -10.16 -2.41
N PHE A 38 -8.28 -9.06 -3.04
CA PHE A 38 -9.09 -7.84 -3.12
C PHE A 38 -10.30 -7.93 -4.06
N ILE A 39 -10.35 -8.92 -4.96
CA ILE A 39 -11.58 -9.26 -5.70
C ILE A 39 -12.68 -9.75 -4.73
N GLY A 40 -12.31 -10.54 -3.72
CA GLY A 40 -13.23 -10.98 -2.66
C GLY A 40 -13.51 -9.92 -1.59
N HIS A 41 -12.65 -8.90 -1.49
CA HIS A 41 -12.69 -7.86 -0.46
C HIS A 41 -12.68 -6.44 -1.08
N PRO A 42 -13.70 -6.09 -1.89
CA PRO A 42 -13.71 -4.80 -2.59
C PRO A 42 -13.83 -3.60 -1.65
N GLY A 43 -14.45 -3.76 -0.48
CA GLY A 43 -14.50 -2.73 0.56
C GLY A 43 -13.10 -2.39 1.09
N GLU A 44 -12.31 -3.42 1.40
CA GLU A 44 -10.96 -3.22 1.91
C GLU A 44 -10.03 -2.57 0.88
N LEU A 45 -10.22 -2.92 -0.40
CA LEU A 45 -9.53 -2.26 -1.49
C LEU A 45 -9.87 -0.77 -1.58
N LEU A 46 -11.13 -0.39 -1.36
CA LEU A 46 -11.56 1.01 -1.38
C LEU A 46 -10.98 1.78 -0.19
N ASP A 47 -10.99 1.18 0.99
CA ASP A 47 -10.41 1.78 2.21
C ASP A 47 -8.92 2.06 2.04
N LEU A 48 -8.16 1.07 1.56
CA LEU A 48 -6.73 1.24 1.28
C LEU A 48 -6.46 2.30 0.21
N GLN A 49 -7.30 2.40 -0.83
CA GLN A 49 -7.20 3.48 -1.81
C GLN A 49 -7.42 4.86 -1.21
N ASN A 50 -8.36 4.98 -0.27
CA ASN A 50 -8.61 6.23 0.45
C ASN A 50 -7.44 6.59 1.38
N ILE A 51 -6.89 5.61 2.11
CA ILE A 51 -5.69 5.78 2.94
C ILE A 51 -4.49 6.24 2.09
N ALA A 52 -4.34 5.67 0.89
CA ALA A 52 -3.30 6.05 -0.06
C ALA A 52 -3.61 7.35 -0.84
N GLY A 53 -4.79 7.93 -0.65
CA GLY A 53 -5.28 9.11 -1.36
C GLY A 53 -4.27 10.27 -1.37
N PRO A 54 -3.75 10.73 -0.22
CA PRO A 54 -2.85 11.88 -0.22
C PRO A 54 -1.50 11.61 -0.92
N LEU A 55 -1.01 10.37 -0.93
CA LEU A 55 0.16 10.00 -1.74
C LEU A 55 -0.15 10.03 -3.24
N ARG A 56 -1.35 9.58 -3.61
CA ARG A 56 -1.85 9.64 -4.99
C ARG A 56 -1.98 11.08 -5.47
N ASP A 57 -2.49 11.96 -4.62
CA ASP A 57 -2.65 13.38 -4.91
C ASP A 57 -1.30 14.08 -5.01
N LEU A 58 -0.35 13.76 -4.13
CA LEU A 58 1.01 14.28 -4.20
C LEU A 58 1.70 13.87 -5.50
N ARG A 59 1.59 12.59 -5.88
CA ARG A 59 2.11 12.07 -7.14
C ARG A 59 1.55 12.84 -8.35
N ASN A 60 0.23 13.07 -8.35
CA ASN A 60 -0.45 13.78 -9.43
C ASN A 60 -0.03 15.26 -9.49
N GLN A 61 0.17 15.91 -8.35
CA GLN A 61 0.60 17.32 -8.26
C GLN A 61 2.06 17.51 -8.72
N CYS A 62 2.95 16.61 -8.33
CA CYS A 62 4.37 16.74 -8.67
C CYS A 62 4.72 16.21 -10.07
N GLY A 63 3.83 15.45 -10.72
CA GLY A 63 4.08 14.83 -12.03
C GLY A 63 5.17 13.74 -12.00
N VAL A 64 5.63 13.36 -10.81
CA VAL A 64 6.64 12.33 -10.62
C VAL A 64 5.99 11.14 -9.93
N ALA A 65 6.20 9.93 -10.44
CA ALA A 65 5.84 8.69 -9.76
C ALA A 65 6.74 8.50 -8.53
N VAL A 66 6.47 9.26 -7.45
CA VAL A 66 7.19 9.10 -6.19
C VAL A 66 6.78 7.76 -5.60
N SER A 67 7.72 6.82 -5.61
CA SER A 67 7.52 5.51 -5.00
C SER A 67 7.53 5.62 -3.47
N PRO A 68 6.88 4.69 -2.74
CA PRO A 68 6.96 4.66 -1.29
C PRO A 68 8.41 4.64 -0.76
N GLY A 69 9.35 4.00 -1.48
CA GLY A 69 10.77 4.00 -1.12
C GLY A 69 11.44 5.37 -1.26
N GLN A 70 11.08 6.17 -2.27
CA GLN A 70 11.60 7.54 -2.41
C GLN A 70 11.06 8.46 -1.31
N LEU A 71 9.82 8.24 -0.87
CA LEU A 71 9.26 8.95 0.29
C LEU A 71 9.93 8.54 1.59
N ALA A 72 10.20 7.25 1.79
CA ALA A 72 10.92 6.76 2.97
C ALA A 72 12.33 7.39 3.06
N LEU A 73 13.07 7.43 1.94
CA LEU A 73 14.36 8.10 1.85
C LEU A 73 14.27 9.60 2.13
N LEU A 74 13.22 10.28 1.63
CA LEU A 74 12.99 11.69 1.94
C LEU A 74 12.80 11.90 3.45
N PHE A 75 11.97 11.06 4.09
CA PHE A 75 11.74 11.14 5.53
C PHE A 75 13.02 10.95 6.34
N GLU A 76 13.86 9.96 5.98
CA GLU A 76 15.16 9.75 6.61
C GLU A 76 16.13 10.93 6.44
N GLN A 77 16.04 11.67 5.32
CA GLN A 77 16.91 12.83 5.07
C GLN A 77 16.45 14.13 5.75
N VAL A 78 15.18 14.24 6.14
CA VAL A 78 14.61 15.44 6.78
C VAL A 78 14.30 15.26 8.27
N SER A 79 14.53 14.07 8.82
CA SER A 79 14.45 13.74 10.25
C SER A 79 15.81 13.84 10.93
#